data_AF-A0A0G2JGX1-F1
#
_entry.id   AF-A0A0G2JGX1-F1
#
_cell.length_a   1.000
_cell.length_b   1.000
_cell.length_c   1.000
_cell.angle_alpha   90.00
_cell.angle_beta   90.00
_cell.angle_gamma   90.00
#
_symmetry.space_group_name_H-M   'P 1'
#
loop_
_entity.id
_entity.type
_entity.pdbx_description
1 polymer ?
#
loop_
_entity_poly.entity_id
_entity_poly.type
_entity_poly.pdbx_seq_one_letter_code
_entity_poly.pdbx_strand_id
1 'polypeptide(L)' 'MRLLIPSLIFLEALGLCLAKATTVQFGRNGQRCPGEFCLFQSKTKNLLFNDNTECLAKIPGKTTSEKYLGKEYVIATE' A
#
# COMPACT_ATOMS: atom_id res chain seq x y z
N MET A 1 17.13 16.19 30.93
CA MET A 1 15.68 16.51 31.01
C MET A 1 15.36 17.36 29.78
N ARG A 2 14.52 16.99 28.82
CA ARG A 2 13.41 16.04 28.78
C ARG A 2 13.33 15.44 27.37
N LEU A 3 13.28 14.11 27.29
CA LEU A 3 12.74 13.40 26.13
C LEU A 3 11.23 13.71 26.05
N LEU A 4 10.84 14.56 25.12
CA LEU A 4 9.48 14.66 24.57
C LEU A 4 9.74 15.04 23.11
N ILE A 5 9.65 14.14 22.14
CA ILE A 5 8.41 13.54 21.64
C ILE A 5 8.81 12.30 20.80
N PRO A 6 8.68 11.06 21.28
CA PRO A 6 8.74 9.89 20.39
C PRO A 6 7.36 9.54 19.82
N SER A 7 6.26 10.05 20.40
CA SER A 7 4.90 9.57 20.10
C SER A 7 4.28 10.13 18.81
N LEU A 8 4.73 11.28 18.31
CA LEU A 8 4.17 11.87 17.07
C LEU A 8 4.72 11.23 15.79
N ILE A 9 5.85 10.52 15.87
CA ILE A 9 6.40 9.78 14.72
C ILE A 9 5.67 8.43 14.54
N PHE A 10 5.08 7.88 15.60
CA PHE A 10 4.32 6.61 15.53
C PHE A 10 2.91 6.77 14.95
N LEU A 11 2.36 7.97 14.85
CA LEU A 11 1.01 8.16 14.29
C LEU A 11 1.00 8.14 12.75
N GLU A 12 2.14 8.34 12.09
CA GLU A 12 2.30 8.09 10.65
C GLU A 12 2.55 6.61 10.32
N ALA A 13 2.80 5.76 11.33
CA ALA A 13 2.98 4.32 11.18
C ALA A 13 1.66 3.52 11.18
N LEU A 14 0.51 4.18 11.40
CA LEU A 14 -0.74 3.61 10.90
C LEU A 14 -0.67 3.76 9.38
N GLY A 15 -0.29 2.67 8.70
CA GLY A 15 -0.29 2.55 7.25
C GLY A 15 -1.66 2.94 6.71
N LEU A 16 -1.84 4.24 6.47
CA LEU A 16 -3.11 4.79 6.04
C LEU A 16 -3.21 4.37 4.58
N CYS A 17 -3.96 3.29 4.36
CA CYS A 17 -4.51 2.92 3.07
C CYS A 17 -5.21 4.15 2.52
N LEU A 18 -4.48 5.00 1.78
CA LEU A 18 -5.06 6.20 1.22
C LEU A 18 -6.06 5.73 0.18
N ALA A 19 -7.33 5.88 0.53
CA ALA A 19 -8.43 5.34 -0.22
C ALA A 19 -8.57 6.15 -1.52
N LYS A 20 -7.88 5.70 -2.57
CA LYS A 20 -8.09 6.22 -3.92
C LYS A 20 -9.51 5.84 -4.33
N ALA A 21 -10.22 6.72 -5.04
CA ALA A 21 -11.65 6.54 -5.35
C ALA A 21 -11.98 5.12 -5.90
N THR A 22 -11.10 4.55 -6.72
CA THR A 22 -11.22 3.19 -7.25
C THR A 22 -11.18 2.11 -6.15
N THR A 23 -10.28 2.22 -5.18
CA THR A 23 -10.16 1.27 -4.07
C THR A 23 -11.30 1.39 -3.05
N VAL A 24 -11.93 2.56 -2.94
CA VAL A 24 -13.15 2.75 -2.12
C VAL A 24 -14.33 1.98 -2.71
N GLN A 25 -14.42 1.93 -4.04
CA GLN A 25 -15.52 1.26 -4.73
C GLN A 25 -15.25 -0.25 -4.88
N PHE A 26 -14.04 -0.62 -5.30
CA PHE A 26 -13.73 -1.99 -5.75
C PHE A 26 -12.60 -2.67 -4.97
N GLY A 27 -12.03 -2.03 -3.95
CA GLY A 27 -11.03 -2.66 -3.09
C GLY A 27 -11.61 -3.81 -2.28
N ARG A 28 -10.81 -4.40 -1.39
CA ARG A 28 -11.19 -5.59 -0.61
C ARG A 28 -12.46 -5.39 0.22
N ASN A 29 -12.65 -4.18 0.75
CA ASN A 29 -13.85 -3.76 1.49
C ASN A 29 -14.64 -2.67 0.73
N GLY A 30 -14.54 -2.67 -0.60
CA GLY A 30 -15.16 -1.65 -1.44
C GLY A 30 -16.68 -1.80 -1.52
N GLN A 31 -17.40 -0.69 -1.69
CA GLN A 31 -18.87 -0.66 -1.72
C GLN A 31 -19.50 -1.56 -2.79
N ARG A 32 -18.75 -1.88 -3.86
CA ARG A 32 -19.22 -2.65 -5.03
C ARG A 32 -18.54 -4.02 -5.15
N CYS A 33 -17.72 -4.41 -4.19
CA CYS A 33 -17.16 -5.76 -4.08
C CYS A 33 -17.91 -6.50 -2.95
N PRO A 34 -18.47 -7.72 -3.17
CA PRO A 34 -18.28 -8.59 -4.34
C PRO A 34 -19.35 -8.47 -5.44
N GLY A 35 -20.34 -7.60 -5.30
CA GLY A 35 -21.54 -7.59 -6.16
C GLY A 35 -21.32 -7.24 -7.64
N GLU A 36 -20.39 -6.33 -7.94
CA GLU A 36 -20.08 -5.91 -9.31
C GLU A 36 -18.66 -6.31 -9.70
N PHE A 37 -17.66 -5.82 -8.97
CA PHE A 37 -16.25 -5.99 -9.32
C PHE A 37 -15.34 -5.86 -8.09
N CYS A 38 -14.30 -6.71 -8.03
CA CYS A 38 -13.28 -6.68 -7.00
C CYS A 38 -11.89 -6.51 -7.65
N LEU A 39 -11.23 -5.39 -7.35
CA LEU A 39 -9.93 -5.03 -7.92
C LEU A 39 -8.80 -5.95 -7.48
N PHE A 40 -8.90 -6.51 -6.26
CA PHE A 40 -7.91 -7.38 -5.65
C PHE A 40 -8.38 -8.84 -5.60
N GLN A 41 -9.25 -9.26 -6.51
CA GLN A 41 -9.63 -10.66 -6.65
C GLN A 41 -9.59 -11.09 -8.10
N SER A 42 -8.96 -12.23 -8.36
CA SER A 42 -8.88 -12.83 -9.67
C SER A 42 -9.15 -14.34 -9.61
N LYS A 43 -9.77 -14.88 -10.66
CA LYS A 43 -10.09 -16.33 -10.72
C LYS A 43 -8.86 -17.19 -11.00
N THR A 44 -7.88 -16.64 -11.72
CA THR A 44 -6.65 -17.33 -12.15
C THR A 44 -5.42 -16.95 -11.32
N LYS A 45 -5.64 -16.33 -10.16
CA LYS A 45 -4.65 -15.83 -9.18
C LYS A 45 -3.79 -14.64 -9.64
N ASN A 46 -3.72 -13.63 -8.77
CA ASN A 46 -2.79 -12.50 -8.83
C ASN A 46 -2.75 -11.72 -10.18
N LEU A 47 -3.89 -11.56 -10.85
CA LEU A 47 -3.96 -10.73 -12.04
C LEU A 47 -4.08 -9.25 -11.67
N LEU A 48 -3.22 -8.41 -12.26
CA LEU A 48 -3.05 -6.96 -11.98
C LEU A 48 -2.50 -6.67 -10.59
N PHE A 49 -3.17 -7.17 -9.56
CA PHE A 49 -2.78 -7.08 -8.16
C PHE A 49 -2.77 -8.47 -7.54
N ASN A 50 -1.97 -8.62 -6.49
CA ASN A 50 -2.02 -9.83 -5.68
C ASN A 50 -3.40 -9.94 -5.01
N ASP A 51 -3.99 -11.13 -4.95
CA ASP A 51 -5.31 -11.32 -4.33
C ASP A 51 -5.29 -11.08 -2.79
N ASN A 52 -4.09 -11.08 -2.20
CA ASN A 52 -3.86 -10.73 -0.80
C ASN A 52 -3.71 -9.22 -0.57
N THR A 53 -3.83 -8.39 -1.62
CA THR A 53 -3.74 -6.94 -1.47
C THR A 53 -4.93 -6.44 -0.65
N GLU A 54 -4.64 -5.76 0.45
CA GLU A 54 -5.67 -5.11 1.28
C GLU A 54 -5.96 -3.69 0.77
N CYS A 55 -4.91 -2.94 0.42
CA CYS A 55 -5.02 -1.58 -0.07
C CYS A 55 -3.75 -1.11 -0.80
N LEU A 56 -3.85 0.06 -1.43
CA LEU A 56 -2.71 0.75 -2.04
C LEU A 56 -2.29 1.91 -1.13
N ALA A 57 -1.11 1.81 -0.53
CA ALA A 57 -0.54 2.87 0.30
C ALA A 57 0.12 3.94 -0.56
N LYS A 58 0.03 5.21 -0.14
CA LYS A 58 0.76 6.28 -0.81
C LYS A 58 2.20 6.29 -0.32
N ILE A 59 3.11 6.16 -1.26
CA ILE A 59 4.53 6.34 -1.02
C ILE A 59 4.82 7.85 -0.94
N PRO A 60 5.68 8.32 -0.02
CA PRO A 60 6.09 9.71 0.05
C PRO A 60 6.57 10.23 -1.32
N GLY A 61 6.18 11.46 -1.66
CA GLY A 61 6.55 12.09 -2.93
C GLY A 61 8.07 12.19 -3.07
N LYS A 62 8.58 11.93 -4.28
CA LYS A 62 10.02 11.89 -4.65
C LYS A 62 10.78 10.64 -4.22
N THR A 63 10.10 9.53 -3.94
CA THR A 63 10.78 8.23 -3.76
C THR A 63 11.18 7.68 -5.12
N THR A 64 12.49 7.49 -5.37
CA THR A 64 13.02 6.83 -6.56
C THR A 64 12.87 5.31 -6.46
N SER A 65 12.97 4.59 -7.58
CA SER A 65 12.93 3.12 -7.58
C SER A 65 13.98 2.53 -6.63
N GLU A 66 15.21 3.03 -6.68
CA GLU A 66 16.29 2.63 -5.78
C GLU A 66 15.97 2.87 -4.31
N LYS A 67 15.34 4.02 -3.98
CA LYS A 67 14.95 4.33 -2.60
C LYS A 67 13.80 3.44 -2.12
N TYR A 68 12.90 3.03 -3.02
CA TYR A 68 11.81 2.12 -2.69
C TYR A 68 12.30 0.69 -2.47
N LEU A 69 13.24 0.23 -3.31
CA LEU A 69 13.79 -1.13 -3.25
C LEU A 69 14.85 -1.30 -2.15
N GLY A 70 15.60 -0.24 -1.83
CA GLY A 70 16.74 -0.29 -0.93
C GLY A 70 18.05 -0.60 -1.67
N LYS A 71 19.18 -0.08 -1.16
CA LYS A 71 20.49 -0.18 -1.83
C LYS A 71 20.98 -1.61 -1.93
N GLU A 72 20.81 -2.39 -0.86
CA GLU A 72 21.24 -3.78 -0.77
C GLU A 72 20.52 -4.64 -1.81
N TYR A 73 19.23 -4.39 -2.02
CA TYR A 73 18.44 -5.11 -3.03
C TYR A 73 18.90 -4.77 -4.44
N VAL A 74 19.09 -3.48 -4.74
CA VAL A 74 19.55 -3.03 -6.06
C VAL A 74 20.91 -3.65 -6.40
N ILE A 75 21.88 -3.61 -5.48
CA ILE A 75 23.22 -4.19 -5.66
C ILE A 75 23.15 -5.70 -5.90
N ALA A 76 22.24 -6.41 -5.22
CA ALA A 76 22.10 -7.86 -5.41
C ALA A 76 21.46 -8.25 -6.75
N THR A 77 20.81 -7.31 -7.44
CA THR A 77 20.11 -7.51 -8.72
C THR A 77 20.81 -6.89 -9.93
N GLU A 78 21.87 -6.12 -9.72
CA GLU A 78 22.75 -5.56 -10.75
C GLU A 78 23.82 -6.58 -11.18
#